data_AF-A0A6L8UDZ8-F1
#
_entry.id   AF-A0A6L8UDZ8-F1
#
_cell.length_a   1.000
_cell.length_b   1.000
_cell.length_c   1.000
_cell.angle_alpha   90.00
_cell.angle_beta   90.00
_cell.angle_gamma   90.00
#
_symmetry.space_group_name_H-M   'P 1'
#
loop_
_entity.id
_entity.type
_entity.pdbx_description
1 polymer ?
#
loop_
_entity_poly.entity_id
_entity_poly.type
_entity_poly.pdbx_seq_one_letter_code
_entity_poly.pdbx_strand_id
1 'polypeptide(L)'
;MNFEVYCDESGLEALTRKDAHNFTAIGGIWMPAEFRNTFKTEINAIKEKHKVKGELKWQKVSPAYLNLYTDIINYFFDKPELRFRVIIIESKTVDNIRFNDKDAELGFYKFYYQLLHHWIFDFNTYNIFIDYKVNRNKGRVNVLKKVLDASNIISDVQQVQALHSHESVGIQLADILTGLVASKFNNEFSSKAKSRLIEIAEARLEKSIAPTPKWVEKFNVFKINLQGGW
;
A
#
# COMPACT_ATOMS: atom_id res chain seq x y z
N MET A 1 17.31 -0.67 13.28
CA MET A 1 17.41 -1.57 12.11
C MET A 1 17.18 -0.79 10.82
N ASN A 2 17.54 -1.32 9.65
CA ASN A 2 17.27 -0.69 8.35
C ASN A 2 16.06 -1.35 7.69
N PHE A 3 15.06 -0.55 7.31
CA PHE A 3 13.84 -1.01 6.66
C PHE A 3 13.71 -0.43 5.25
N GLU A 4 13.19 -1.24 4.35
CA GLU A 4 12.65 -0.79 3.07
C GLU A 4 11.12 -0.80 3.12
N VAL A 5 10.52 0.25 2.57
CA VAL A 5 9.07 0.42 2.47
C VAL A 5 8.68 0.59 1.02
N TYR A 6 7.73 -0.20 0.52
CA TYR A 6 7.24 -0.13 -0.86
C TYR A 6 5.77 0.19 -0.89
N CYS A 7 5.40 1.26 -1.59
CA CYS A 7 4.03 1.76 -1.60
C CYS A 7 3.41 1.76 -2.98
N ASP A 8 2.09 1.58 -2.99
CA ASP A 8 1.24 1.74 -4.15
C ASP A 8 -0.17 2.18 -3.71
N GLU A 9 -1.02 2.56 -4.65
CA GLU A 9 -2.34 3.13 -4.38
C GLU A 9 -3.44 2.57 -5.26
N SER A 10 -4.68 2.68 -4.79
CA SER A 10 -5.86 2.24 -5.53
C SER A 10 -6.99 3.26 -5.40
N GLY A 11 -7.62 3.61 -6.52
CA GLY A 11 -8.78 4.50 -6.57
C GLY A 11 -8.47 5.97 -6.25
N LEU A 12 -7.29 6.48 -6.61
CA LEU A 12 -6.91 7.89 -6.36
C LEU A 12 -7.78 8.91 -7.09
N GLU A 13 -8.34 8.54 -8.23
CA GLU A 13 -9.28 9.35 -8.99
C GLU A 13 -10.45 9.81 -8.14
N ALA A 14 -10.81 9.05 -7.09
CA ALA A 14 -11.89 9.42 -6.18
C ALA A 14 -11.55 10.59 -5.25
N LEU A 15 -10.27 11.00 -5.16
CA LEU A 15 -9.87 12.21 -4.46
C LEU A 15 -10.33 13.49 -5.19
N THR A 16 -10.45 13.44 -6.52
CA THR A 16 -10.92 14.55 -7.36
C THR A 16 -12.34 14.33 -7.90
N ARG A 17 -12.69 13.08 -8.27
CA ARG A 17 -13.98 12.66 -8.80
C ARG A 17 -14.71 11.76 -7.81
N LYS A 18 -15.49 12.36 -6.92
CA LYS A 18 -16.13 11.66 -5.78
C LYS A 18 -17.09 10.52 -6.16
N ASP A 19 -17.50 10.47 -7.42
CA ASP A 19 -18.37 9.46 -8.03
C ASP A 19 -17.61 8.22 -8.53
N ALA A 20 -16.26 8.29 -8.64
CA ALA A 20 -15.46 7.18 -9.17
C ALA A 20 -15.43 5.98 -8.21
N HIS A 21 -15.11 6.21 -6.94
CA HIS A 21 -15.07 5.18 -5.88
C HIS A 21 -15.48 5.77 -4.53
N ASN A 22 -16.10 4.95 -3.67
CA ASN A 22 -16.45 5.37 -2.31
C ASN A 22 -15.21 5.52 -1.42
N PHE A 23 -14.20 4.69 -1.65
CA PHE A 23 -12.95 4.67 -0.90
C PHE A 23 -11.73 4.70 -1.81
N THR A 24 -10.74 5.48 -1.41
CA THR A 24 -9.37 5.45 -1.92
C THR A 24 -8.48 4.72 -0.93
N ALA A 25 -7.50 3.96 -1.43
CA ALA A 25 -6.53 3.24 -0.61
C ALA A 25 -5.10 3.63 -0.99
N ILE A 26 -4.22 3.73 0.01
CA ILE A 26 -2.77 3.82 -0.18
C ILE A 26 -2.14 2.80 0.74
N GLY A 27 -1.38 1.86 0.20
CA GLY A 27 -0.76 0.79 0.97
C GLY A 27 0.75 0.81 0.90
N GLY A 28 1.36 0.16 1.89
CA GLY A 28 2.80 0.02 2.00
C GLY A 28 3.20 -1.35 2.57
N ILE A 29 4.30 -1.89 2.06
CA ILE A 29 4.96 -3.10 2.55
C ILE A 29 6.26 -2.71 3.23
N TRP A 30 6.38 -3.03 4.51
CA TRP A 30 7.61 -2.88 5.28
C TRP A 30 8.35 -4.21 5.33
N MET A 31 9.66 -4.16 5.12
CA MET A 31 10.55 -5.29 5.36
C MET A 31 11.94 -4.85 5.81
N PRO A 32 12.67 -5.66 6.59
CA PRO A 32 14.09 -5.44 6.83
C PRO A 32 14.86 -5.38 5.51
N ALA A 33 15.77 -4.43 5.36
CA ALA A 33 16.53 -4.23 4.12
C ALA A 33 17.38 -5.46 3.75
N GLU A 34 17.85 -6.22 4.74
CA GLU A 34 18.58 -7.47 4.54
C GLU A 34 17.72 -8.59 3.92
N PHE A 35 16.40 -8.55 4.09
CA PHE A 35 15.48 -9.53 3.53
C PHE A 35 15.19 -9.30 2.03
N ARG A 36 15.51 -8.12 1.49
CA ARG A 36 15.20 -7.71 0.11
C ARG A 36 15.59 -8.73 -0.96
N ASN A 37 16.80 -9.27 -0.87
CA ASN A 37 17.32 -10.20 -1.90
C ASN A 37 16.60 -11.56 -1.85
N THR A 38 16.32 -12.05 -0.65
CA THR A 38 15.52 -13.26 -0.43
C THR A 38 14.11 -13.04 -0.96
N PHE A 39 13.46 -11.94 -0.56
CA PHE A 39 12.14 -11.54 -1.04
C PHE A 39 12.06 -11.51 -2.58
N LYS A 40 13.01 -10.84 -3.22
CA LYS A 40 13.06 -10.74 -4.68
C LYS A 40 13.23 -12.11 -5.34
N THR A 41 14.10 -12.96 -4.81
CA THR A 41 14.34 -14.30 -5.35
C THR A 41 13.08 -15.17 -5.24
N GLU A 42 12.43 -15.17 -4.08
CA GLU A 42 11.27 -16.03 -3.82
C GLU A 42 10.03 -15.59 -4.61
N ILE A 43 9.76 -14.28 -4.73
CA ILE A 43 8.66 -13.78 -5.59
C ILE A 43 8.90 -14.15 -7.05
N ASN A 44 10.14 -14.04 -7.55
CA ASN A 44 10.44 -14.44 -8.92
C ASN A 44 10.34 -15.96 -9.14
N ALA A 45 10.66 -16.77 -8.13
CA ALA A 45 10.44 -18.22 -8.18
C ALA A 45 8.95 -18.56 -8.29
N ILE A 46 8.07 -17.85 -7.56
CA ILE A 46 6.61 -17.98 -7.71
C ILE A 46 6.17 -17.62 -9.13
N LYS A 47 6.67 -16.50 -9.67
CA LYS A 47 6.36 -16.09 -11.05
C LYS A 47 6.78 -17.14 -12.08
N GLU A 48 7.98 -17.71 -11.93
CA GLU A 48 8.50 -18.76 -12.82
C GLU A 48 7.69 -20.07 -12.73
N LYS A 49 7.31 -20.48 -11.50
CA LYS A 49 6.41 -21.63 -11.27
C LYS A 49 5.11 -21.53 -12.08
N HIS A 50 4.57 -20.32 -12.20
CA HIS A 50 3.34 -20.05 -12.97
C HIS A 50 3.60 -19.56 -14.41
N LYS A 51 4.86 -19.61 -14.88
CA LYS A 51 5.28 -19.19 -16.23
C LYS A 51 4.92 -17.74 -16.57
N VAL A 52 4.96 -16.84 -15.59
CA VAL A 52 4.64 -15.42 -15.76
C VAL A 52 5.91 -14.57 -15.74
N LYS A 53 6.25 -14.00 -16.91
CA LYS A 53 7.39 -13.07 -17.05
C LYS A 53 7.00 -11.60 -16.82
N GLY A 54 5.70 -11.30 -16.91
CA GLY A 54 5.17 -9.95 -16.77
C GLY A 54 5.15 -9.43 -15.33
N GLU A 55 4.82 -8.15 -15.22
CA GLU A 55 4.52 -7.47 -13.96
C GLU A 55 3.21 -7.99 -13.35
N LEU A 56 3.23 -8.28 -12.05
CA LEU A 56 2.03 -8.64 -11.30
C LEU A 56 1.22 -7.37 -11.02
N LYS A 57 -0.10 -7.40 -11.29
CA LYS A 57 -1.00 -6.30 -10.94
C LYS A 57 -2.34 -6.79 -10.46
N TRP A 58 -2.97 -6.11 -9.49
CA TRP A 58 -4.33 -6.43 -9.03
C TRP A 58 -5.35 -6.42 -10.18
N GLN A 59 -5.19 -5.51 -11.13
CA GLN A 59 -6.06 -5.44 -12.32
C GLN A 59 -5.91 -6.65 -13.26
N LYS A 60 -4.78 -7.36 -13.21
CA LYS A 60 -4.52 -8.56 -14.03
C LYS A 60 -5.01 -9.85 -13.37
N VAL A 61 -5.63 -9.77 -12.18
CA VAL A 61 -6.25 -10.93 -11.53
C VAL A 61 -7.39 -11.44 -12.40
N SER A 62 -7.27 -12.70 -12.82
CA SER A 62 -8.26 -13.42 -13.62
C SER A 62 -8.30 -14.89 -13.19
N PRO A 63 -9.32 -15.67 -13.59
CA PRO A 63 -9.37 -17.10 -13.28
C PRO A 63 -8.12 -17.87 -13.72
N ALA A 64 -7.51 -17.50 -14.86
CA ALA A 64 -6.29 -18.13 -15.38
C ALA A 64 -5.06 -17.92 -14.48
N TYR A 65 -5.01 -16.80 -13.74
CA TYR A 65 -3.89 -16.46 -12.86
C TYR A 65 -4.22 -16.64 -11.37
N LEU A 66 -5.37 -17.23 -11.03
CA LEU A 66 -5.83 -17.35 -9.64
C LEU A 66 -4.79 -18.04 -8.74
N ASN A 67 -4.18 -19.14 -9.21
CA ASN A 67 -3.19 -19.88 -8.43
C ASN A 67 -1.90 -19.07 -8.21
N LEU A 68 -1.50 -18.26 -9.19
CA LEU A 68 -0.36 -17.36 -9.05
C LEU A 68 -0.59 -16.34 -7.94
N TYR A 69 -1.72 -15.62 -7.98
CA TYR A 69 -2.02 -14.61 -6.95
C TYR A 69 -2.31 -15.25 -5.59
N THR A 70 -2.84 -16.48 -5.55
CA THR A 70 -2.98 -17.25 -4.30
C THR A 70 -1.61 -17.51 -3.67
N ASP A 71 -0.63 -17.97 -4.44
CA ASP A 71 0.72 -18.21 -3.95
C ASP A 71 1.39 -16.91 -3.46
N ILE A 72 1.15 -15.78 -4.15
CA ILE A 72 1.66 -14.46 -3.72
C ILE A 72 1.04 -14.01 -2.39
N ILE A 73 -0.28 -14.17 -2.21
CA ILE A 73 -0.95 -13.81 -0.95
C ILE A 73 -0.46 -14.72 0.19
N ASN A 74 -0.40 -16.03 -0.05
CA ASN A 74 0.09 -16.97 0.96
C ASN A 74 1.54 -16.66 1.34
N TYR A 75 2.40 -16.42 0.35
CA TYR A 75 3.78 -15.99 0.58
C TYR A 75 3.85 -14.78 1.49
N PHE A 76 3.04 -13.73 1.24
CA PHE A 76 3.00 -12.59 2.15
C PHE A 76 2.66 -13.01 3.58
N PHE A 77 1.64 -13.84 3.79
CA PHE A 77 1.25 -14.29 5.12
C PHE A 77 2.26 -15.22 5.79
N ASP A 78 3.01 -16.01 5.01
CA ASP A 78 3.99 -16.98 5.50
C ASP A 78 5.32 -16.33 5.91
N LYS A 79 5.63 -15.12 5.44
CA LYS A 79 6.89 -14.41 5.74
C LYS A 79 6.74 -13.43 6.91
N PRO A 80 7.21 -13.72 8.13
CA PRO A 80 7.10 -12.82 9.28
C PRO A 80 7.82 -11.48 9.07
N GLU A 81 8.82 -11.42 8.19
CA GLU A 81 9.59 -10.22 7.83
C GLU A 81 8.74 -9.17 7.10
N LEU A 82 7.64 -9.59 6.47
CA LEU A 82 6.76 -8.71 5.70
C LEU A 82 5.61 -8.19 6.55
N ARG A 83 5.47 -6.87 6.60
CA ARG A 83 4.33 -6.19 7.22
C ARG A 83 3.61 -5.35 6.19
N PHE A 84 2.28 -5.36 6.22
CA PHE A 84 1.45 -4.55 5.33
C PHE A 84 0.60 -3.58 6.14
N ARG A 85 0.54 -2.35 5.65
CA ARG A 85 -0.42 -1.36 6.11
C ARG A 85 -1.08 -0.67 4.94
N VAL A 86 -2.37 -0.41 5.06
CA VAL A 86 -3.15 0.40 4.13
C VAL A 86 -3.94 1.46 4.87
N ILE A 87 -3.94 2.68 4.35
CA ILE A 87 -4.87 3.73 4.76
C ILE A 87 -6.07 3.69 3.82
N ILE A 88 -7.28 3.68 4.40
CA ILE A 88 -8.56 3.73 3.69
C ILE A 88 -9.20 5.08 3.94
N ILE A 89 -9.47 5.81 2.86
CA ILE A 89 -9.96 7.18 2.84
C ILE A 89 -11.34 7.20 2.22
N GLU A 90 -12.34 7.68 2.94
CA GLU A 90 -13.69 7.83 2.40
C GLU A 90 -13.75 9.07 1.51
N SER A 91 -13.87 8.86 0.20
CA SER A 91 -13.70 9.90 -0.84
C SER A 91 -14.58 11.12 -0.60
N LYS A 92 -15.83 10.90 -0.17
CA LYS A 92 -16.83 11.95 0.10
C LYS A 92 -16.46 12.86 1.28
N THR A 93 -15.61 12.40 2.19
CA THR A 93 -15.18 13.17 3.36
C THR A 93 -13.96 14.05 3.11
N VAL A 94 -13.29 13.90 1.95
CA VAL A 94 -12.08 14.65 1.63
C VAL A 94 -12.43 16.03 1.09
N ASP A 95 -12.10 17.07 1.87
CA ASP A 95 -12.22 18.49 1.51
C ASP A 95 -10.86 19.08 1.13
N ASN A 96 -10.57 19.10 -0.17
CA ASN A 96 -9.33 19.65 -0.71
C ASN A 96 -9.27 21.18 -0.65
N ILE A 97 -10.43 21.87 -0.62
CA ILE A 97 -10.48 23.34 -0.60
C ILE A 97 -10.01 23.83 0.76
N ARG A 98 -10.58 23.26 1.83
CA ARG A 98 -10.31 23.70 3.20
C ARG A 98 -8.95 23.23 3.71
N PHE A 99 -8.59 21.98 3.45
CA PHE A 99 -7.42 21.37 4.11
C PHE A 99 -6.22 21.19 3.21
N ASN A 100 -6.38 21.27 1.88
CA ASN A 100 -5.31 20.92 0.94
C ASN A 100 -5.00 22.03 -0.06
N ASP A 101 -5.28 23.30 0.28
CA ASP A 101 -4.95 24.46 -0.56
C ASP A 101 -5.50 24.35 -1.99
N LYS A 102 -6.72 23.78 -2.12
CA LYS A 102 -7.36 23.49 -3.41
C LYS A 102 -6.52 22.57 -4.32
N ASP A 103 -5.59 21.82 -3.74
CA ASP A 103 -4.67 20.91 -4.42
C ASP A 103 -4.88 19.47 -3.97
N ALA A 104 -5.52 18.66 -4.81
CA ALA A 104 -5.72 17.25 -4.55
C ALA A 104 -4.40 16.45 -4.50
N GLU A 105 -3.35 16.89 -5.20
CA GLU A 105 -2.01 16.29 -5.10
C GLU A 105 -1.43 16.53 -3.72
N LEU A 106 -1.59 17.73 -3.13
CA LEU A 106 -1.21 17.97 -1.74
C LEU A 106 -1.96 17.04 -0.78
N GLY A 107 -3.27 16.90 -0.97
CA GLY A 107 -4.11 16.00 -0.17
C GLY A 107 -3.62 14.56 -0.22
N PHE A 108 -3.33 14.06 -1.43
CA PHE A 108 -2.73 12.75 -1.65
C PHE A 108 -1.43 12.54 -0.85
N TYR A 109 -0.47 13.47 -0.94
CA TYR A 109 0.79 13.36 -0.18
C TYR A 109 0.60 13.48 1.34
N LYS A 110 -0.43 14.21 1.81
CA LYS A 110 -0.82 14.21 3.22
C LYS A 110 -1.35 12.86 3.68
N PHE A 111 -2.11 12.15 2.85
CA PHE A 111 -2.54 10.78 3.16
C PHE A 111 -1.37 9.78 3.15
N TYR A 112 -0.41 9.94 2.23
CA TYR A 112 0.85 9.19 2.27
C TYR A 112 1.61 9.42 3.59
N TYR A 113 1.68 10.67 4.05
CA TYR A 113 2.24 10.97 5.38
C TYR A 113 1.48 10.22 6.49
N GLN A 114 0.14 10.25 6.48
CA GLN A 114 -0.70 9.56 7.47
C GLN A 114 -0.48 8.04 7.50
N LEU A 115 -0.30 7.42 6.33
CA LEU A 115 0.07 6.00 6.22
C LEU A 115 1.42 5.71 6.90
N LEU A 116 2.44 6.49 6.55
CA LEU A 116 3.84 6.18 6.85
C LEU A 116 4.25 6.59 8.27
N HIS A 117 3.98 7.83 8.69
CA HIS A 117 4.56 8.41 9.91
C HIS A 117 4.23 7.61 11.17
N HIS A 118 3.05 7.00 11.23
CA HIS A 118 2.61 6.20 12.36
C HIS A 118 3.39 4.90 12.55
N TRP A 119 4.14 4.45 11.54
CA TRP A 119 5.00 3.25 11.52
C TRP A 119 6.49 3.58 11.29
N ILE A 120 6.87 4.83 11.57
CA ILE A 120 8.27 5.22 11.74
C ILE A 120 8.61 5.10 13.23
N PHE A 121 9.33 4.04 13.58
CA PHE A 121 9.67 3.68 14.95
C PHE A 121 11.10 4.07 15.30
N ASP A 122 11.30 4.26 16.59
CA ASP A 122 12.56 4.71 17.19
C ASP A 122 13.74 3.82 16.82
N PHE A 123 14.92 4.42 16.70
CA PHE A 123 16.20 3.75 16.45
C PHE A 123 16.24 2.91 15.16
N ASN A 124 15.44 3.31 14.16
CA ASN A 124 15.40 2.69 12.84
C ASN A 124 15.72 3.68 11.73
N THR A 125 16.17 3.12 10.61
CA THR A 125 16.36 3.84 9.36
C THR A 125 15.41 3.31 8.29
N TYR A 126 14.92 4.20 7.43
CA TYR A 126 13.90 3.89 6.42
C TYR A 126 14.31 4.35 5.03
N ASN A 127 14.21 3.44 4.07
CA ASN A 127 14.27 3.71 2.64
C ASN A 127 12.87 3.49 2.05
N ILE A 128 12.22 4.55 1.59
CA ILE A 128 10.83 4.49 1.15
C ILE A 128 10.77 4.61 -0.38
N PHE A 129 10.05 3.69 -1.00
CA PHE A 129 9.86 3.60 -2.43
C PHE A 129 8.38 3.72 -2.76
N ILE A 130 8.01 4.69 -3.59
CA ILE A 130 6.63 4.93 -4.03
C ILE A 130 6.50 4.62 -5.52
N ASP A 131 5.32 4.20 -5.99
CA ASP A 131 5.09 4.04 -7.43
C ASP A 131 5.27 5.38 -8.15
N TYR A 132 5.91 5.31 -9.31
CA TYR A 132 6.21 6.49 -10.10
C TYR A 132 4.92 7.15 -10.60
N LYS A 133 4.73 8.40 -10.19
CA LYS A 133 3.69 9.27 -10.74
C LYS A 133 4.26 10.56 -11.29
N VAL A 134 3.63 11.01 -12.38
CA VAL A 134 3.86 12.35 -12.92
C VAL A 134 3.18 13.35 -11.98
N ASN A 135 3.98 13.96 -11.11
CA ASN A 135 3.50 15.03 -10.23
C ASN A 135 3.55 16.37 -10.96
N ARG A 136 2.52 17.21 -10.74
CA ARG A 136 2.53 18.62 -11.14
C ARG A 136 3.64 19.36 -10.41
N ASN A 137 3.78 19.13 -9.10
CA ASN A 137 4.88 19.67 -8.32
C ASN A 137 5.95 18.60 -8.07
N LYS A 138 7.10 18.72 -8.76
CA LYS A 138 8.24 17.80 -8.63
C LYS A 138 8.83 17.76 -7.21
N GLY A 139 8.61 18.79 -6.40
CA GLY A 139 9.11 18.87 -5.02
C GLY A 139 8.31 18.06 -4.00
N ARG A 140 7.14 17.50 -4.36
CA ARG A 140 6.26 16.78 -3.41
C ARG A 140 6.95 15.62 -2.70
N VAL A 141 7.72 14.83 -3.45
CA VAL A 141 8.44 13.67 -2.92
C VAL A 141 9.51 14.11 -1.91
N ASN A 142 10.25 15.18 -2.22
CA ASN A 142 11.25 15.75 -1.31
C ASN A 142 10.61 16.33 -0.05
N VAL A 143 9.45 16.99 -0.19
CA VAL A 143 8.68 17.48 0.96
C VAL A 143 8.23 16.30 1.82
N LEU A 144 7.70 15.23 1.21
CA LEU A 144 7.30 14.01 1.92
C LEU A 144 8.48 13.42 2.71
N LYS A 145 9.66 13.28 2.10
CA LYS A 145 10.90 12.86 2.78
C LYS A 145 11.15 13.73 4.00
N LYS A 146 11.20 15.05 3.81
CA LYS A 146 11.52 16.00 4.88
C LYS A 146 10.55 15.92 6.06
N VAL A 147 9.24 15.83 5.80
CA VAL A 147 8.24 15.79 6.89
C VAL A 147 8.20 14.43 7.59
N LEU A 148 8.49 13.33 6.90
CA LEU A 148 8.57 12.01 7.52
C LEU A 148 9.81 11.88 8.40
N ASP A 149 10.95 12.35 7.92
CA ASP A 149 12.21 12.38 8.67
C ASP A 149 12.06 13.19 9.97
N ALA A 150 11.38 14.34 9.89
CA ALA A 150 11.08 15.17 11.05
C ALA A 150 9.99 14.60 11.98
N SER A 151 9.26 13.55 11.59
CA SER A 151 8.13 13.02 12.36
C SER A 151 8.56 12.20 13.58
N ASN A 152 9.80 11.72 13.60
CA ASN A 152 10.37 10.99 14.73
C ASN A 152 11.86 11.35 14.89
N ILE A 153 12.18 12.02 16.01
CA ILE A 153 13.49 12.61 16.32
C ILE A 153 14.63 11.60 16.50
N ILE A 154 14.32 10.32 16.71
CA ILE A 154 15.30 9.26 16.97
C ILE A 154 15.24 8.15 15.92
N SER A 155 14.69 8.46 14.74
CA SER A 155 14.74 7.64 13.54
C SER A 155 15.34 8.44 12.38
N ASP A 156 15.63 7.78 11.26
CA ASP A 156 16.13 8.47 10.06
C ASP A 156 15.42 7.96 8.80
N VAL A 157 14.73 8.87 8.10
CA VAL A 157 14.19 8.59 6.77
C VAL A 157 15.22 9.04 5.75
N GLN A 158 16.07 8.09 5.35
CA GLN A 158 17.20 8.31 4.45
C GLN A 158 16.75 8.81 3.08
N GLN A 159 15.70 8.20 2.53
CA GLN A 159 15.18 8.56 1.22
C GLN A 159 13.68 8.28 1.06
N VAL A 160 13.07 9.05 0.17
CA VAL A 160 11.80 8.73 -0.48
C VAL A 160 12.05 8.83 -1.98
N GLN A 161 11.89 7.72 -2.71
CA GLN A 161 12.17 7.65 -4.14
C GLN A 161 10.97 7.10 -4.90
N ALA A 162 10.65 7.71 -6.04
CA ALA A 162 9.71 7.17 -7.01
C ALA A 162 10.41 6.12 -7.89
N LEU A 163 9.85 4.92 -7.98
CA LEU A 163 10.33 3.83 -8.84
C LEU A 163 9.21 3.39 -9.78
N HIS A 164 9.56 2.90 -10.98
CA HIS A 164 8.55 2.28 -11.81
C HIS A 164 8.17 0.91 -11.25
N SER A 165 6.87 0.62 -11.16
CA SER A 165 6.34 -0.64 -10.61
C SER A 165 6.89 -1.92 -11.26
N HIS A 166 7.25 -1.90 -12.55
CA HIS A 166 7.90 -3.03 -13.22
C HIS A 166 9.33 -3.33 -12.71
N GLU A 167 9.99 -2.36 -12.08
CA GLU A 167 11.34 -2.47 -11.53
C GLU A 167 11.36 -3.05 -10.10
N SER A 168 10.20 -3.06 -9.42
CA SER A 168 10.09 -3.45 -8.01
C SER A 168 8.96 -4.45 -7.77
N VAL A 169 9.34 -5.68 -7.40
CA VAL A 169 8.40 -6.69 -6.90
C VAL A 169 7.77 -6.31 -5.55
N GLY A 170 8.40 -5.38 -4.80
CA GLY A 170 7.82 -4.83 -3.57
C GLY A 170 6.62 -3.92 -3.85
N ILE A 171 6.73 -3.06 -4.88
CA ILE A 171 5.62 -2.22 -5.34
C ILE A 171 4.50 -3.10 -5.91
N GLN A 172 4.84 -4.14 -6.67
CA GLN A 172 3.85 -5.10 -7.17
C GLN A 172 3.10 -5.83 -6.05
N LEU A 173 3.78 -6.20 -4.96
CA LEU A 173 3.11 -6.77 -3.79
C LEU A 173 2.20 -5.74 -3.10
N ALA A 174 2.66 -4.48 -3.00
CA ALA A 174 1.85 -3.40 -2.48
C ALA A 174 0.59 -3.15 -3.33
N ASP A 175 0.67 -3.18 -4.67
CA ASP A 175 -0.48 -3.07 -5.59
C ASP A 175 -1.50 -4.19 -5.31
N ILE A 176 -1.04 -5.44 -5.23
CA ILE A 176 -1.92 -6.59 -5.02
C ILE A 176 -2.68 -6.47 -3.70
N LEU A 177 -2.00 -6.17 -2.59
CA LEU A 177 -2.63 -6.10 -1.27
C LEU A 177 -3.48 -4.84 -1.10
N THR A 178 -3.05 -3.70 -1.65
CA THR A 178 -3.82 -2.45 -1.65
C THR A 178 -5.08 -2.60 -2.48
N GLY A 179 -4.96 -3.13 -3.69
CA GLY A 179 -6.08 -3.41 -4.57
C GLY A 179 -7.07 -4.42 -3.98
N LEU A 180 -6.58 -5.45 -3.28
CA LEU A 180 -7.43 -6.42 -2.58
C LEU A 180 -8.30 -5.74 -1.51
N VAL A 181 -7.70 -4.90 -0.66
CA VAL A 181 -8.45 -4.17 0.38
C VAL A 181 -9.39 -3.13 -0.26
N ALA A 182 -8.92 -2.36 -1.24
CA ALA A 182 -9.73 -1.37 -1.92
C ALA A 182 -10.96 -2.00 -2.60
N SER A 183 -10.78 -3.13 -3.29
CA SER A 183 -11.88 -3.91 -3.87
C SER A 183 -12.88 -4.33 -2.81
N LYS A 184 -12.43 -4.85 -1.65
CA LYS A 184 -13.31 -5.24 -0.54
C LYS A 184 -14.13 -4.05 -0.04
N PHE A 185 -13.52 -2.90 0.19
CA PHE A 185 -14.20 -1.71 0.74
C PHE A 185 -15.16 -1.05 -0.27
N ASN A 186 -14.85 -1.08 -1.56
CA ASN A 186 -15.72 -0.54 -2.60
C ASN A 186 -16.78 -1.52 -3.12
N ASN A 187 -16.76 -2.78 -2.68
CA ASN A 187 -17.54 -3.88 -3.26
C ASN A 187 -17.26 -4.11 -4.77
N GLU A 188 -16.03 -3.83 -5.20
CA GLU A 188 -15.57 -3.89 -6.59
C GLU A 188 -14.74 -5.17 -6.84
N PHE A 189 -15.37 -6.32 -6.62
CA PHE A 189 -14.77 -7.64 -6.81
C PHE A 189 -15.67 -8.57 -7.65
N SER A 190 -16.36 -8.04 -8.66
CA SER A 190 -17.32 -8.80 -9.48
C SER A 190 -16.76 -10.06 -10.15
N SER A 191 -15.44 -10.18 -10.32
CA SER A 191 -14.82 -11.41 -10.82
C SER A 191 -14.67 -12.46 -9.71
N LYS A 192 -15.10 -13.70 -10.00
CA LYS A 192 -14.95 -14.84 -9.08
C LYS A 192 -13.52 -15.01 -8.55
N ALA A 193 -12.51 -14.67 -9.37
CA ALA A 193 -11.11 -14.75 -8.97
C ALA A 193 -10.75 -13.74 -7.87
N LYS A 194 -11.20 -12.47 -7.98
CA LYS A 194 -10.94 -11.45 -6.94
C LYS A 194 -11.66 -11.77 -5.65
N SER A 195 -12.93 -12.19 -5.71
CA SER A 195 -13.66 -12.66 -4.53
C SER A 195 -12.92 -13.80 -3.83
N ARG A 196 -12.42 -14.77 -4.60
CA ARG A 196 -11.69 -15.91 -4.05
C ARG A 196 -10.38 -15.51 -3.37
N LEU A 197 -9.63 -14.56 -3.92
CA LEU A 197 -8.42 -14.05 -3.28
C LEU A 197 -8.72 -13.30 -1.97
N ILE A 198 -9.83 -12.55 -1.92
CA ILE A 198 -10.30 -11.91 -0.69
C ILE A 198 -10.64 -12.98 0.36
N GLU A 199 -11.38 -14.02 0.00
CA GLU A 199 -11.69 -15.15 0.91
C GLU A 199 -10.42 -15.82 1.43
N ILE A 200 -9.42 -16.03 0.58
CA ILE A 200 -8.13 -16.61 0.97
C ILE A 200 -7.42 -15.70 1.98
N ALA A 201 -7.37 -14.39 1.71
CA ALA A 201 -6.77 -13.44 2.65
C ALA A 201 -7.53 -13.40 3.99
N GLU A 202 -8.86 -13.39 3.96
CA GLU A 202 -9.70 -13.42 5.17
C GLU A 202 -9.52 -14.74 5.97
N ALA A 203 -9.35 -15.87 5.28
CA ALA A 203 -9.04 -17.15 5.92
C ALA A 203 -7.65 -17.11 6.59
N ARG A 204 -6.64 -16.53 5.93
CA ARG A 204 -5.30 -16.33 6.51
C ARG A 204 -5.28 -15.35 7.69
N LEU A 205 -6.24 -14.43 7.73
CA LEU A 205 -6.43 -13.48 8.84
C LEU A 205 -7.32 -14.03 9.97
N GLU A 206 -7.98 -15.16 9.73
CA GLU A 206 -9.02 -15.75 10.59
C GLU A 206 -10.21 -14.79 10.87
N LYS A 207 -10.42 -13.81 9.99
CA LYS A 207 -11.48 -12.80 10.10
C LYS A 207 -11.69 -12.06 8.80
N SER A 208 -12.84 -11.39 8.68
CA SER A 208 -13.11 -10.49 7.56
C SER A 208 -12.18 -9.28 7.57
N ILE A 209 -11.79 -8.82 6.38
CA ILE A 209 -11.01 -7.59 6.21
C ILE A 209 -11.89 -6.41 6.61
N ALA A 210 -11.51 -5.76 7.70
CA ALA A 210 -12.18 -4.62 8.30
C ALA A 210 -11.11 -3.69 8.93
N PRO A 211 -11.47 -2.45 9.31
CA PRO A 211 -10.54 -1.56 10.00
C PRO A 211 -9.93 -2.22 11.24
N THR A 212 -8.64 -2.01 11.43
CA THR A 212 -7.87 -2.59 12.53
C THR A 212 -7.30 -1.52 13.45
N PRO A 213 -7.06 -1.83 14.73
CA PRO A 213 -6.29 -0.95 15.61
C PRO A 213 -4.85 -0.73 15.13
N LYS A 214 -4.22 0.36 15.59
CA LYS A 214 -2.87 0.77 15.16
C LYS A 214 -1.76 -0.26 15.46
N TRP A 215 -1.92 -1.07 16.50
CA TRP A 215 -0.92 -2.05 16.95
C TRP A 215 -0.90 -3.35 16.14
N VAL A 216 -1.85 -3.58 15.22
CA VAL A 216 -1.81 -4.76 14.35
C VAL A 216 -0.66 -4.61 13.37
N GLU A 217 0.33 -5.51 13.43
CA GLU A 217 1.58 -5.36 12.67
C GLU A 217 1.60 -6.08 11.33
N LYS A 218 0.97 -7.26 11.23
CA LYS A 218 1.05 -8.10 10.04
C LYS A 218 0.27 -7.50 8.87
N PHE A 219 -1.02 -7.21 9.09
CA PHE A 219 -1.94 -6.70 8.09
C PHE A 219 -2.82 -5.63 8.72
N ASN A 220 -2.45 -4.36 8.53
CA ASN A 220 -3.08 -3.22 9.17
C ASN A 220 -3.98 -2.46 8.20
N VAL A 221 -5.25 -2.29 8.56
CA VAL A 221 -6.23 -1.52 7.78
C VAL A 221 -6.61 -0.28 8.58
N PHE A 222 -6.00 0.84 8.25
CA PHE A 222 -6.25 2.13 8.90
C PHE A 222 -7.33 2.91 8.14
N LYS A 223 -8.60 2.81 8.57
CA LYS A 223 -9.65 3.71 8.08
C LYS A 223 -9.52 5.07 8.78
N ILE A 224 -9.11 6.10 8.03
CA ILE A 224 -8.93 7.45 8.61
C ILE A 224 -10.28 8.11 8.87
N ASN A 225 -10.42 8.75 10.04
CA ASN A 225 -11.58 9.57 10.37
C ASN A 225 -11.28 11.05 10.06
N LEU A 226 -11.97 11.61 9.07
CA LEU A 226 -11.85 13.03 8.66
C LEU A 226 -12.98 13.91 9.19
N GLN A 227 -13.92 13.35 9.95
CA GLN A 227 -15.08 14.07 10.49
C GLN A 227 -14.83 14.57 11.94
N GLY A 228 -13.68 14.26 12.52
CA GLY A 228 -13.32 14.62 13.90
C GLY A 228 -13.89 13.63 14.94
N GLY A 229 -13.63 13.94 16.21
CA GLY A 229 -14.00 13.10 17.36
C GLY A 229 -12.81 12.78 18.27
N TRP A 230 -13.12 12.28 19.47
CA TRP A 230 -12.18 11.77 20.47
C TRP A 230 -12.42 10.28 20.65
#